data_AF-A0A4Y7LZX3-F1
#
_entry.id   AF-A0A4Y7LZX3-F1
#
_cell.length_a   1.000
_cell.length_b   1.000
_cell.length_c   1.000
_cell.angle_alpha   90.00
_cell.angle_beta   90.00
_cell.angle_gamma   90.00
#
_symmetry.space_group_name_H-M   'P 1'
#
loop_
_entity.id
_entity.type
_entity.pdbx_description
1 polymer ?
#
loop_
_entity_poly.entity_id
_entity_poly.type
_entity_poly.pdbx_seq_one_letter_code
_entity_poly.pdbx_strand_id
1 'polypeptide(L)'
;MAVKKVARSVSSANSLNFRPPVESKKSDKKGTKPLPDPTSIQQVLLLMIVHLCRKVLFVDPNIKVGIYILLVFFGSILGDVLPIPNSYFSRKDNIFNVYFVKLSWGWTMMCVGSFVYLTSSVYTCGDNTKIRKHFIRLLLATCMWLFWTNLFVTVEERYGYCSKTIVRSGKNQCLSKGHTWNSFSISGHTFILIYCTLIIMEEAKALVCWEAIKDHLRNEEHNRNNEDGGSITPLDSLNDEQLFHVKEKYEKFTSYIRISFVAMTMLAVLWDVMLMATIIYFHSTPEKFVASVISVLLWFFTYRFIFNRRLIGVPLPGEGTFRYMNPNQPLQTLQMRRSSLIAKSEKISTFMGMPLSPPKFGSSTAEESLTTRSVEERVAR
;
A
#
# COMPACT_ATOMS: atom_id res chain seq x y z
N MET A 1 -64.23 -2.86 -81.04
CA MET A 1 -64.10 -4.28 -80.64
C MET A 1 -62.70 -4.76 -81.00
N ALA A 2 -62.00 -5.36 -80.03
CA ALA A 2 -60.83 -6.27 -80.11
C ALA A 2 -59.62 -5.85 -81.02
N VAL A 3 -58.48 -5.37 -80.48
CA VAL A 3 -57.34 -6.10 -79.86
C VAL A 3 -56.64 -7.09 -80.82
N LYS A 4 -55.37 -6.82 -81.21
CA LYS A 4 -54.16 -7.55 -80.70
C LYS A 4 -52.83 -7.11 -81.33
N LYS A 5 -51.87 -6.82 -80.44
CA LYS A 5 -50.41 -7.08 -80.42
C LYS A 5 -49.55 -6.78 -81.66
N VAL A 6 -48.77 -5.71 -81.53
CA VAL A 6 -47.45 -5.53 -82.16
C VAL A 6 -46.40 -6.20 -81.27
N ALA A 7 -45.62 -7.12 -81.85
CA ALA A 7 -44.42 -7.67 -81.23
C ALA A 7 -43.21 -6.83 -81.64
N ARG A 8 -42.46 -6.31 -80.65
CA ARG A 8 -41.10 -5.79 -80.86
C ARG A 8 -40.16 -6.54 -79.91
N SER A 9 -39.20 -7.25 -80.50
CA SER A 9 -38.09 -7.88 -79.80
C SER A 9 -37.15 -6.82 -79.25
N VAL A 10 -36.87 -6.88 -77.95
CA VAL A 10 -35.89 -6.01 -77.27
C VAL A 10 -34.67 -6.84 -76.86
N SER A 11 -33.54 -6.17 -77.05
CA SER A 11 -32.13 -6.46 -76.85
C SER A 11 -31.71 -7.46 -75.77
N SER A 12 -30.71 -8.27 -76.15
CA SER A 12 -29.64 -8.76 -75.29
C SER A 12 -28.75 -7.60 -74.80
N ALA A 13 -28.66 -7.40 -73.48
CA ALA A 13 -27.45 -7.00 -72.78
C ALA A 13 -27.63 -7.20 -71.27
N ASN A 14 -26.75 -8.00 -70.66
CA ASN A 14 -26.72 -8.28 -69.22
C ASN A 14 -26.56 -7.00 -68.39
N SER A 15 -27.54 -6.69 -67.53
CA SER A 15 -27.36 -5.71 -66.45
C SER A 15 -26.71 -6.42 -65.25
N LEU A 16 -25.40 -6.26 -65.09
CA LEU A 16 -24.75 -6.56 -63.82
C LEU A 16 -25.27 -5.55 -62.79
N ASN A 17 -26.05 -6.03 -61.81
CA ASN A 17 -26.53 -5.23 -60.68
C ASN A 17 -25.34 -4.79 -59.82
N PHE A 18 -24.75 -3.64 -60.13
CA PHE A 18 -23.80 -2.98 -59.26
C PHE A 18 -24.58 -2.36 -58.09
N ARG A 19 -24.60 -3.05 -56.95
CA ARG A 19 -24.95 -2.42 -55.66
C ARG A 19 -23.76 -1.52 -55.28
N PRO A 20 -23.94 -0.21 -55.07
CA PRO A 20 -22.88 0.59 -54.45
C PRO A 20 -22.59 -0.01 -53.08
N PRO A 21 -21.32 -0.02 -52.62
CA PRO A 21 -21.04 -0.47 -51.28
C PRO A 21 -21.80 0.47 -50.35
N VAL A 22 -22.65 -0.09 -49.51
CA VAL A 22 -23.13 0.62 -48.33
C VAL A 22 -21.86 0.98 -47.58
N GLU A 23 -21.44 2.23 -47.67
CA GLU A 23 -20.50 2.80 -46.71
C GLU A 23 -21.22 2.72 -45.37
N SER A 24 -21.06 1.58 -44.69
CA SER A 24 -21.11 1.58 -43.25
C SER A 24 -20.05 2.62 -42.88
N LYS A 25 -20.49 3.83 -42.52
CA LYS A 25 -19.72 4.72 -41.66
C LYS A 25 -19.33 3.83 -40.49
N LYS A 26 -18.14 3.22 -40.58
CA LYS A 26 -17.48 2.59 -39.46
C LYS A 26 -17.32 3.77 -38.52
N SER A 27 -18.21 3.88 -37.55
CA SER A 27 -17.82 4.55 -36.33
C SER A 27 -16.60 3.77 -35.91
N ASP A 28 -15.42 4.36 -36.12
CA ASP A 28 -14.23 3.90 -35.45
C ASP A 28 -14.67 3.68 -34.01
N LYS A 29 -14.54 2.44 -33.52
CA LYS A 29 -14.75 2.13 -32.11
C LYS A 29 -13.60 2.77 -31.34
N LYS A 30 -13.50 4.10 -31.40
CA LYS A 30 -12.69 4.90 -30.51
C LYS A 30 -13.30 4.63 -29.15
N GLY A 31 -12.52 4.01 -28.26
CA GLY A 31 -12.92 3.91 -26.87
C GLY A 31 -13.32 5.31 -26.40
N THR A 32 -14.53 5.44 -25.85
CA THR A 32 -15.06 6.73 -25.40
C THR A 32 -14.28 7.28 -24.22
N LYS A 33 -13.50 6.44 -23.53
CA LYS A 33 -12.68 6.83 -22.39
C LYS A 33 -11.35 7.48 -22.84
N PRO A 34 -10.94 8.60 -22.22
CA PRO A 34 -9.70 9.29 -22.58
C PRO A 34 -8.47 8.40 -22.30
N LEU A 35 -7.46 8.49 -23.17
CA LEU A 35 -6.18 7.79 -23.01
C LEU A 35 -5.37 8.42 -21.86
N PRO A 36 -4.52 7.64 -21.16
CA PRO A 36 -3.62 8.18 -20.15
C PRO A 36 -2.53 9.05 -20.79
N ASP A 37 -2.11 10.09 -20.07
CA ASP A 37 -1.04 11.00 -20.50
C ASP A 37 0.30 10.28 -20.70
N PRO A 38 1.17 10.76 -21.61
CA PRO A 38 2.50 10.19 -21.79
C PRO A 38 3.35 10.34 -20.52
N THR A 39 3.93 9.23 -20.06
CA THR A 39 4.80 9.21 -18.87
C THR A 39 6.23 9.60 -19.21
N SER A 40 6.84 10.48 -18.42
CA SER A 40 8.25 10.88 -18.57
C SER A 40 9.22 9.78 -18.12
N ILE A 41 10.43 9.73 -18.71
CA ILE A 41 11.49 8.74 -18.38
C ILE A 41 11.82 8.77 -16.87
N GLN A 42 11.92 9.96 -16.27
CA GLN A 42 12.20 10.09 -14.83
C GLN A 42 11.08 9.48 -13.98
N GLN A 43 9.83 9.61 -14.41
CA GLN A 43 8.69 9.01 -13.73
C GLN A 43 8.72 7.48 -13.84
N VAL A 44 9.14 6.93 -14.97
CA VAL A 44 9.30 5.49 -15.16
C VAL A 44 10.37 4.92 -14.23
N LEU A 45 11.54 5.56 -14.15
CA LEU A 45 12.60 5.15 -13.22
C LEU A 45 12.14 5.21 -11.76
N LEU A 46 11.47 6.29 -11.36
CA LEU A 46 10.90 6.42 -10.01
C LEU A 46 9.90 5.29 -9.72
N LEU A 47 9.04 4.94 -10.68
CA LEU A 47 8.08 3.84 -10.54
C LEU A 47 8.77 2.48 -10.39
N MET A 48 9.89 2.25 -11.09
CA MET A 48 10.69 1.03 -10.90
C MET A 48 11.27 0.94 -9.49
N ILE A 49 11.81 2.04 -8.96
CA ILE A 49 12.32 2.11 -7.58
C ILE A 49 11.18 1.87 -6.58
N VAL A 50 10.04 2.54 -6.77
CA VAL A 50 8.86 2.34 -5.91
C VAL A 50 8.39 0.89 -5.94
N HIS A 51 8.44 0.21 -7.10
CA HIS A 51 8.09 -1.21 -7.18
C HIS A 51 9.02 -2.10 -6.34
N LEU A 52 10.33 -1.82 -6.34
CA LEU A 52 11.28 -2.50 -5.46
C LEU A 52 10.98 -2.20 -3.98
N CYS A 53 10.77 -0.93 -3.64
CA CYS A 53 10.46 -0.50 -2.28
C CYS A 53 9.17 -1.15 -1.73
N ARG A 54 8.15 -1.34 -2.58
CA ARG A 54 6.92 -2.05 -2.21
C ARG A 54 7.18 -3.48 -1.78
N LYS A 55 8.13 -4.19 -2.41
CA LYS A 55 8.49 -5.57 -2.00
C LYS A 55 9.10 -5.61 -0.59
N VAL A 56 9.75 -4.53 -0.16
CA VAL A 56 10.36 -4.43 1.17
C VAL A 56 9.31 -4.05 2.23
N LEU A 57 8.51 -3.01 1.98
CA LEU A 57 7.56 -2.48 2.98
C LEU A 57 6.23 -3.23 3.05
N PHE A 58 5.76 -3.87 1.97
CA PHE A 58 4.46 -4.57 1.93
C PHE A 58 4.54 -6.06 2.25
N VAL A 59 5.62 -6.50 2.88
CA VAL A 59 5.61 -7.78 3.60
C VAL A 59 4.57 -7.68 4.71
N ASP A 60 3.78 -8.73 4.93
CA ASP A 60 2.79 -8.72 6.01
C ASP A 60 3.47 -8.41 7.36
N PRO A 61 3.01 -7.39 8.10
CA PRO A 61 3.61 -7.03 9.38
C PRO A 61 3.66 -8.21 10.37
N ASN A 62 2.68 -9.12 10.30
CA ASN A 62 2.65 -10.33 11.12
C ASN A 62 3.84 -11.26 10.84
N ILE A 63 4.21 -11.42 9.57
CA ILE A 63 5.37 -12.23 9.17
C ILE A 63 6.67 -11.53 9.62
N LYS A 64 6.75 -10.21 9.42
CA LYS A 64 7.90 -9.40 9.84
C LYS A 64 8.11 -9.45 11.37
N VAL A 65 7.03 -9.42 12.16
CA VAL A 65 7.06 -9.64 13.61
C VAL A 65 7.66 -11.01 13.95
N GLY A 66 7.19 -12.08 13.30
CA GLY A 66 7.75 -13.42 13.50
C GLY A 66 9.23 -13.49 13.19
N ILE A 67 9.65 -12.86 12.07
CA ILE A 67 11.07 -12.75 11.68
C ILE A 67 11.86 -12.00 12.76
N TYR A 68 11.37 -10.88 13.29
CA TYR A 68 12.08 -10.13 14.32
C TYR A 68 12.22 -10.90 15.63
N ILE A 69 11.16 -11.56 16.11
CA ILE A 69 11.23 -12.35 17.34
C ILE A 69 12.24 -13.49 17.18
N LEU A 70 12.18 -14.21 16.04
CA LEU A 70 13.09 -15.31 15.73
C LEU A 70 14.54 -14.79 15.60
N LEU A 71 14.73 -13.69 14.88
CA LEU A 71 16.03 -13.07 14.68
C LEU A 71 16.64 -12.58 16.00
N VAL A 72 15.86 -11.92 16.85
CA VAL A 72 16.33 -11.47 18.17
C VAL A 72 16.65 -12.66 19.06
N PHE A 73 15.83 -13.71 19.07
CA PHE A 73 16.08 -14.88 19.90
C PHE A 73 17.31 -15.68 19.45
N PHE A 74 17.29 -16.22 18.23
CA PHE A 74 18.37 -17.06 17.72
C PHE A 74 19.63 -16.27 17.37
N GLY A 75 19.47 -15.07 16.81
CA GLY A 75 20.60 -14.21 16.48
C GLY A 75 21.37 -13.74 17.72
N SER A 76 20.69 -13.49 18.84
CA SER A 76 21.38 -13.12 20.08
C SER A 76 22.11 -14.31 20.70
N ILE A 77 21.52 -15.51 20.70
CA ILE A 77 22.20 -16.73 21.15
C ILE A 77 23.46 -16.98 20.30
N LEU A 78 23.34 -16.86 18.98
CA LEU A 78 24.48 -17.05 18.09
C LEU A 78 25.57 -15.99 18.30
N GLY A 79 25.18 -14.74 18.55
CA GLY A 79 26.10 -13.65 18.89
C GLY A 79 26.81 -13.84 20.23
N ASP A 80 26.15 -14.47 21.22
CA ASP A 80 26.75 -14.78 22.51
C ASP A 80 27.71 -15.99 22.43
N VAL A 81 27.45 -16.95 21.53
CA VAL A 81 28.26 -18.18 21.35
C VAL A 81 29.45 -17.98 20.41
N LEU A 82 29.30 -17.18 19.37
CA LEU A 82 30.37 -16.92 18.41
C LEU A 82 31.17 -15.68 18.82
N PRO A 83 32.50 -15.77 19.00
CA PRO A 83 33.34 -14.59 19.21
C PRO A 83 33.48 -13.82 17.89
N ILE A 84 32.49 -12.98 17.58
CA ILE A 84 32.48 -12.16 16.37
C ILE A 84 33.55 -11.07 16.50
N PRO A 85 34.45 -10.92 15.51
CA PRO A 85 35.53 -9.94 15.59
C PRO A 85 34.97 -8.52 15.65
N ASN A 86 35.69 -7.65 16.38
CA ASN A 86 35.32 -6.25 16.51
C ASN A 86 35.27 -5.57 15.13
N SER A 87 34.08 -5.11 14.74
CA SER A 87 33.85 -4.37 13.50
C SER A 87 33.49 -2.91 13.78
N TYR A 88 33.36 -2.09 12.73
CA TYR A 88 32.90 -0.69 12.83
C TYR A 88 31.58 -0.57 13.63
N PHE A 89 30.66 -1.52 13.44
CA PHE A 89 29.37 -1.57 14.13
C PHE A 89 29.46 -1.94 15.61
N SER A 90 30.57 -2.52 16.08
CA SER A 90 30.79 -2.83 17.49
C SER A 90 31.10 -1.58 18.32
N ARG A 91 31.53 -0.49 17.67
CA ARG A 91 31.89 0.76 18.35
C ARG A 91 30.64 1.57 18.69
N LYS A 92 30.50 2.00 19.95
CA LYS A 92 29.33 2.75 20.44
C LYS A 92 29.25 4.18 19.86
N ASP A 93 30.38 4.72 19.46
CA ASP A 93 30.60 6.05 18.87
C ASP A 93 30.47 6.06 17.34
N ASN A 94 30.07 4.94 16.72
CA ASN A 94 29.87 4.90 15.28
C ASN A 94 28.77 5.89 14.83
N ILE A 95 28.92 6.46 13.63
CA ILE A 95 28.05 7.53 13.12
C ILE A 95 26.58 7.08 13.08
N PHE A 96 26.33 5.81 12.72
CA PHE A 96 24.98 5.26 12.67
C PHE A 96 24.33 5.19 14.04
N ASN A 97 25.07 4.80 15.07
CA ASN A 97 24.54 4.71 16.43
C ASN A 97 24.27 6.11 17.01
N VAL A 98 25.19 7.06 16.78
CA VAL A 98 25.09 8.41 17.33
C VAL A 98 24.01 9.24 16.64
N TYR A 99 23.96 9.25 15.31
CA TYR A 99 23.05 10.12 14.56
C TYR A 99 21.75 9.46 14.12
N PHE A 100 21.74 8.14 13.91
CA PHE A 100 20.53 7.46 13.44
C PHE A 100 19.83 6.74 14.58
N VAL A 101 20.49 5.86 15.32
CA VAL A 101 19.80 5.06 16.36
C VAL A 101 19.32 5.93 17.52
N LYS A 102 20.15 6.84 18.04
CA LYS A 102 19.72 7.76 19.12
C LYS A 102 18.60 8.72 18.70
N LEU A 103 18.62 9.19 17.46
CA LEU A 103 17.59 10.08 16.90
C LEU A 103 16.55 9.32 16.07
N SER A 104 16.46 8.00 16.22
CA SER A 104 15.66 7.13 15.35
C SER A 104 14.19 7.50 15.32
N TRP A 105 13.64 7.88 16.47
CA TRP A 105 12.28 8.37 16.58
C TRP A 105 12.06 9.67 15.78
N GLY A 106 13.00 10.62 15.88
CA GLY A 106 12.92 11.90 15.16
C GLY A 106 12.92 11.71 13.65
N TRP A 107 13.82 10.87 13.12
CA TRP A 107 13.85 10.53 11.69
C TRP A 107 12.58 9.83 11.23
N THR A 108 12.07 8.89 12.04
CA THR A 108 10.83 8.17 11.73
C THR A 108 9.63 9.12 11.70
N MET A 109 9.50 10.00 12.69
CA MET A 109 8.42 11.00 12.74
C MET A 109 8.51 12.00 11.58
N MET A 110 9.71 12.42 11.17
CA MET A 110 9.89 13.31 10.03
C MET A 110 9.44 12.64 8.72
N CYS A 111 9.93 11.44 8.43
CA CYS A 111 9.61 10.73 7.20
C CYS A 111 8.13 10.29 7.15
N VAL A 112 7.65 9.62 8.20
CA VAL A 112 6.27 9.12 8.28
C VAL A 112 5.29 10.28 8.40
N GLY A 113 5.59 11.33 9.17
CA GLY A 113 4.74 12.51 9.30
C GLY A 113 4.57 13.26 7.99
N SER A 114 5.65 13.41 7.21
CA SER A 114 5.59 13.97 5.86
C SER A 114 4.71 13.11 4.94
N PHE A 115 4.92 11.79 4.95
CA PHE A 115 4.12 10.86 4.15
C PHE A 115 2.63 10.89 4.51
N VAL A 116 2.30 10.87 5.80
CA VAL A 116 0.92 10.93 6.30
C VAL A 116 0.27 12.26 5.92
N TYR A 117 0.98 13.39 6.03
CA TYR A 117 0.46 14.68 5.58
C TYR A 117 0.11 14.67 4.08
N LEU A 118 1.05 14.23 3.25
CA LEU A 118 0.89 14.24 1.79
C LEU A 118 -0.25 13.32 1.35
N THR A 119 -0.29 12.10 1.89
CA THR A 119 -1.32 11.11 1.54
C THR A 119 -2.70 11.53 2.04
N SER A 120 -2.81 11.94 3.31
CA SER A 120 -4.09 12.38 3.88
C SER A 120 -4.67 13.58 3.19
N SER A 121 -3.83 14.55 2.81
CA SER A 121 -4.29 15.73 2.05
C SER A 121 -5.02 15.38 0.76
N VAL A 122 -4.69 14.26 0.10
CA VAL A 122 -5.35 13.80 -1.12
C VAL A 122 -6.64 13.05 -0.79
N TYR A 123 -6.57 11.98 0.00
CA TYR A 123 -7.74 11.11 0.21
C TYR A 123 -8.81 11.71 1.14
N THR A 124 -8.50 12.79 1.88
CA THR A 124 -9.50 13.56 2.66
C THR A 124 -9.95 14.85 1.96
N CYS A 125 -9.64 15.02 0.67
CA CYS A 125 -10.02 16.20 -0.12
C CYS A 125 -9.52 17.53 0.49
N GLY A 126 -8.37 17.54 1.17
CA GLY A 126 -7.81 18.74 1.81
C GLY A 126 -8.48 19.17 3.13
N ASP A 127 -9.42 18.41 3.67
CA ASP A 127 -10.08 18.75 4.94
C ASP A 127 -9.11 18.64 6.13
N ASN A 128 -8.72 19.79 6.68
CA ASN A 128 -7.79 19.91 7.80
C ASN A 128 -8.25 19.15 9.06
N THR A 129 -9.55 19.00 9.29
CA THR A 129 -10.07 18.29 10.47
C THR A 129 -9.79 16.80 10.35
N LYS A 130 -10.01 16.23 9.15
CA LYS A 130 -9.72 14.82 8.88
C LYS A 130 -8.22 14.56 8.86
N ILE A 131 -7.42 15.45 8.26
CA ILE A 131 -5.95 15.37 8.28
C ILE A 131 -5.44 15.30 9.71
N ARG A 132 -5.89 16.19 10.61
CA ARG A 132 -5.51 16.17 12.03
C ARG A 132 -5.81 14.85 12.71
N LYS A 133 -6.91 14.16 12.37
CA LYS A 133 -7.22 12.83 12.93
C LYS A 133 -6.19 11.78 12.54
N HIS A 134 -5.59 11.84 11.35
CA HIS A 134 -4.50 10.94 10.99
C HIS A 134 -3.23 11.18 11.80
N PHE A 135 -2.94 12.45 12.14
CA PHE A 135 -1.82 12.79 13.01
C PHE A 135 -1.99 12.31 14.46
N ILE A 136 -3.22 12.07 14.93
CA ILE A 136 -3.46 11.48 16.26
C ILE A 136 -2.79 10.10 16.36
N ARG A 137 -2.66 9.33 15.27
CA ARG A 137 -1.93 8.04 15.30
C ARG A 137 -0.46 8.24 15.66
N LEU A 138 0.19 9.22 15.03
CA LEU A 138 1.60 9.55 15.27
C LEU A 138 1.81 10.17 16.65
N LEU A 139 0.86 10.98 17.12
CA LEU A 139 0.85 11.51 18.48
C LEU A 139 0.76 10.38 19.51
N LEU A 140 -0.18 9.46 19.35
CA LEU A 140 -0.33 8.29 20.24
C LEU A 140 0.95 7.45 20.23
N ALA A 141 1.53 7.22 19.05
CA ALA A 141 2.78 6.49 18.92
C ALA A 141 3.94 7.17 19.66
N THR A 142 4.00 8.51 19.63
CA THR A 142 4.98 9.32 20.37
C THR A 142 4.77 9.23 21.88
N CYS A 143 3.52 9.37 22.35
CA CYS A 143 3.19 9.24 23.76
C CYS A 143 3.57 7.85 24.29
N MET A 144 3.29 6.81 23.53
CA MET A 144 3.65 5.45 23.89
C MET A 144 5.16 5.24 23.94
N TRP A 145 5.90 5.73 22.94
CA TRP A 145 7.37 5.68 22.96
C TRP A 145 7.97 6.38 24.18
N LEU A 146 7.50 7.60 24.50
CA LEU A 146 7.94 8.34 25.68
C LEU A 146 7.61 7.59 26.97
N PHE A 147 6.40 7.06 27.09
CA PHE A 147 5.98 6.30 28.28
C PHE A 147 6.88 5.07 28.50
N TRP A 148 7.07 4.24 27.47
CA TRP A 148 7.84 3.00 27.59
C TRP A 148 9.34 3.23 27.79
N THR A 149 9.93 4.23 27.14
CA THR A 149 11.36 4.55 27.36
C THR A 149 11.62 5.07 28.77
N ASN A 150 10.76 5.93 29.31
CA ASN A 150 10.83 6.35 30.71
C ASN A 150 10.61 5.17 31.68
N LEU A 151 9.69 4.27 31.35
CA LEU A 151 9.45 3.06 32.14
C LEU A 151 10.69 2.16 32.17
N PHE A 152 11.40 1.97 31.06
CA PHE A 152 12.64 1.18 31.03
C PHE A 152 13.71 1.75 31.95
N VAL A 153 13.91 3.08 31.93
CA VAL A 153 14.85 3.76 32.84
C VAL A 153 14.42 3.57 34.29
N THR A 154 13.13 3.73 34.58
CA THR A 154 12.58 3.55 35.94
C THR A 154 12.75 2.12 36.45
N VAL A 155 12.56 1.12 35.58
CA VAL A 155 12.77 -0.30 35.90
C VAL A 155 14.25 -0.57 36.18
N GLU A 156 15.16 -0.04 35.35
CA GLU A 156 16.60 -0.20 35.54
C GLU A 156 17.08 0.40 36.88
N GLU A 157 16.55 1.57 37.26
CA GLU A 157 16.88 2.22 38.53
C GLU A 157 16.30 1.50 39.75
N ARG A 158 15.09 0.94 39.63
CA ARG A 158 14.41 0.26 40.75
C ARG A 158 14.94 -1.14 41.03
N TYR A 159 15.24 -1.90 39.99
CA TYR A 159 15.70 -3.28 40.12
C TYR A 159 17.23 -3.42 40.05
N GLY A 160 17.94 -2.31 39.81
CA GLY A 160 19.40 -2.28 39.86
C GLY A 160 19.93 -2.21 41.29
N TYR A 161 21.13 -2.74 41.48
CA TYR A 161 21.86 -2.66 42.75
C TYR A 161 23.33 -2.34 42.52
N CYS A 162 23.92 -1.64 43.48
CA CYS A 162 25.34 -1.32 43.49
C CYS A 162 26.14 -2.53 44.00
N SER A 163 27.29 -2.81 43.40
CA SER A 163 28.14 -3.96 43.79
C SER A 163 28.56 -3.95 45.27
N LYS A 164 28.54 -2.80 45.95
CA LYS A 164 28.71 -2.69 47.40
C LYS A 164 27.40 -2.28 48.08
N THR A 165 26.96 -3.11 49.02
CA THR A 165 25.67 -3.01 49.76
C THR A 165 25.51 -1.76 50.62
N ILE A 166 26.60 -1.03 50.89
CA ILE A 166 26.63 0.15 51.77
C ILE A 166 25.93 1.36 51.14
N VAL A 167 25.73 1.38 49.82
CA VAL A 167 25.12 2.51 49.10
C VAL A 167 23.72 2.11 48.62
N ARG A 168 22.69 2.30 49.46
CA ARG A 168 21.29 2.39 49.01
C ARG A 168 21.09 3.75 48.33
N SER A 169 21.67 3.93 47.16
CA SER A 169 21.54 5.19 46.40
C SER A 169 21.56 4.90 44.91
N GLY A 170 20.84 5.73 44.14
CA GLY A 170 20.59 5.52 42.72
C GLY A 170 21.85 5.43 41.86
N LYS A 171 21.68 4.93 40.63
CA LYS A 171 22.73 4.64 39.64
C LYS A 171 23.87 5.67 39.59
N ASN A 172 23.54 6.96 39.49
CA ASN A 172 24.53 8.04 39.38
C ASN A 172 25.44 8.16 40.62
N GLN A 173 24.91 7.92 41.83
CA GLN A 173 25.70 7.98 43.07
C GLN A 173 26.56 6.73 43.28
N CYS A 174 26.13 5.57 42.77
CA CYS A 174 26.96 4.35 42.76
C CYS A 174 28.15 4.52 41.80
N LEU A 175 27.89 5.03 40.59
CA LEU A 175 28.93 5.27 39.58
C LEU A 175 29.91 6.37 39.98
N SER A 176 29.43 7.45 40.62
CA SER A 176 30.32 8.54 41.08
C SER A 176 31.31 8.10 42.16
N LYS A 177 30.96 7.07 42.95
CA LYS A 177 31.84 6.44 43.94
C LYS A 177 32.77 5.37 43.34
N GLY A 178 32.79 5.23 42.01
CA GLY A 178 33.63 4.26 41.30
C GLY A 178 33.16 2.81 41.46
N HIS A 179 31.89 2.58 41.83
CA HIS A 179 31.33 1.24 41.94
C HIS A 179 30.58 0.84 40.66
N THR A 180 30.49 -0.47 40.42
CA THR A 180 29.72 -1.03 39.31
C THR A 180 28.25 -1.17 39.68
N TRP A 181 27.38 -0.79 38.76
CA TRP A 181 25.93 -0.91 38.87
C TRP A 181 25.46 -2.13 38.06
N ASN A 182 24.88 -3.12 38.74
CA ASN A 182 24.31 -4.30 38.10
C ASN A 182 22.80 -4.14 38.05
N SER A 183 22.23 -4.14 36.85
CA SER A 183 20.80 -3.99 36.64
C SER A 183 20.37 -4.71 35.38
N PHE A 184 19.11 -5.14 35.35
CA PHE A 184 18.47 -5.59 34.12
C PHE A 184 18.07 -4.37 33.29
N SER A 185 18.82 -4.06 32.22
CA SER A 185 18.56 -2.90 31.37
C SER A 185 17.88 -3.33 30.07
N ILE A 186 16.56 -3.12 29.97
CA ILE A 186 15.79 -3.45 28.78
C ILE A 186 16.37 -2.67 27.58
N SER A 187 16.67 -3.38 26.48
CA SER A 187 17.35 -2.78 25.33
C SER A 187 16.45 -1.76 24.60
N GLY A 188 16.61 -0.47 24.93
CA GLY A 188 15.87 0.62 24.30
C GLY A 188 16.10 0.70 22.78
N HIS A 189 17.30 0.38 22.30
CA HIS A 189 17.63 0.35 20.86
C HIS A 189 16.86 -0.77 20.13
N THR A 190 16.82 -1.97 20.70
CA THR A 190 16.06 -3.08 20.12
C THR A 190 14.57 -2.74 20.05
N PHE A 191 14.03 -2.17 21.14
CA PHE A 191 12.64 -1.73 21.21
C PHE A 191 12.30 -0.71 20.12
N ILE A 192 13.07 0.38 20.02
CA ILE A 192 12.76 1.51 19.13
C ILE A 192 12.93 1.14 17.65
N LEU A 193 13.93 0.33 17.29
CA LEU A 193 14.17 -0.06 15.90
C LEU A 193 13.05 -0.95 15.35
N ILE A 194 12.59 -1.92 16.15
CA ILE A 194 11.43 -2.75 15.80
C ILE A 194 10.17 -1.88 15.75
N TYR A 195 9.96 -1.02 16.74
CA TYR A 195 8.75 -0.20 16.85
C TYR A 195 8.60 0.77 15.67
N CYS A 196 9.68 1.49 15.32
CA CYS A 196 9.73 2.38 14.17
C CYS A 196 9.44 1.64 12.86
N THR A 197 10.04 0.46 12.66
CA THR A 197 9.83 -0.29 11.41
C THR A 197 8.39 -0.77 11.27
N LEU A 198 7.77 -1.25 12.35
CA LEU A 198 6.37 -1.67 12.34
C LEU A 198 5.41 -0.49 12.07
N ILE A 199 5.66 0.69 12.63
CA ILE A 199 4.90 1.92 12.33
C ILE A 199 5.06 2.30 10.86
N ILE A 200 6.29 2.32 10.34
CA ILE A 200 6.57 2.63 8.94
C ILE A 200 5.76 1.71 8.02
N MET A 201 5.74 0.40 8.29
CA MET A 201 5.00 -0.57 7.50
C MET A 201 3.48 -0.38 7.56
N GLU A 202 2.92 -0.03 8.73
CA GLU A 202 1.49 0.22 8.88
C GLU A 202 1.06 1.50 8.16
N GLU A 203 1.77 2.61 8.34
CA GLU A 203 1.44 3.87 7.69
C GLU A 203 1.64 3.81 6.17
N ALA A 204 2.65 3.05 5.71
CA ALA A 204 2.91 2.80 4.30
C ALA A 204 1.73 2.15 3.55
N LYS A 205 0.81 1.46 4.24
CA LYS A 205 -0.38 0.84 3.62
C LYS A 205 -1.27 1.85 2.90
N ALA A 206 -1.20 3.14 3.23
CA ALA A 206 -1.89 4.20 2.50
C ALA A 206 -1.43 4.35 1.03
N LEU A 207 -0.33 3.71 0.60
CA LEU A 207 0.07 3.70 -0.82
C LEU A 207 -0.51 2.49 -1.58
N VAL A 208 -1.16 1.55 -0.90
CA VAL A 208 -1.77 0.38 -1.56
C VAL A 208 -2.88 0.85 -2.48
N CYS A 209 -2.84 0.44 -3.75
CA CYS A 209 -3.77 0.88 -4.80
C CYS A 209 -3.78 2.40 -5.06
N TRP A 210 -2.74 3.15 -4.68
CA TRP A 210 -2.68 4.60 -4.93
C TRP A 210 -2.89 4.99 -6.40
N GLU A 211 -2.29 4.24 -7.32
CA GLU A 211 -2.40 4.50 -8.76
C GLU A 211 -3.85 4.38 -9.29
N ALA A 212 -4.72 3.65 -8.58
CA ALA A 212 -6.14 3.54 -8.95
C ALA A 212 -6.88 4.88 -8.84
N ILE A 213 -6.42 5.80 -8.00
CA ILE A 213 -7.02 7.13 -7.84
C ILE A 213 -7.04 7.88 -9.18
N LYS A 214 -5.97 7.78 -9.99
CA LYS A 214 -5.91 8.40 -11.33
C LYS A 214 -7.01 7.86 -12.25
N ASP A 215 -7.23 6.54 -12.23
CA ASP A 215 -8.26 5.91 -13.04
C ASP A 215 -9.67 6.29 -12.58
N HIS A 216 -9.90 6.36 -11.28
CA HIS A 216 -11.18 6.78 -10.71
C HIS A 216 -11.49 8.23 -11.06
N LEU A 217 -10.52 9.13 -10.93
CA LEU A 217 -10.67 10.54 -11.27
C LEU A 217 -11.00 10.74 -12.76
N ARG A 218 -10.29 10.02 -13.64
CA ARG A 218 -10.52 10.06 -15.09
C ARG A 218 -11.91 9.55 -15.47
N ASN A 219 -12.36 8.45 -14.85
CA ASN A 219 -13.68 7.90 -15.11
C ASN A 219 -14.79 8.82 -14.60
N GLU A 220 -14.59 9.46 -13.44
CA GLU A 220 -15.56 10.38 -12.85
C GLU A 220 -15.70 11.67 -13.66
N GLU A 221 -14.59 12.27 -14.12
CA GLU A 221 -14.61 13.45 -15.00
C GLU A 221 -15.31 13.14 -16.34
N HIS A 222 -15.11 11.94 -16.88
CA HIS A 222 -15.85 11.49 -18.06
C HIS A 222 -17.35 11.28 -17.77
N ASN A 223 -17.70 10.80 -16.58
CA ASN A 223 -19.09 10.57 -16.20
C ASN A 223 -19.87 11.89 -16.07
N ARG A 224 -19.28 12.89 -15.41
CA ARG A 224 -19.91 14.21 -15.22
C ARG A 224 -20.06 15.01 -16.52
N ASN A 225 -19.21 14.75 -17.50
CA ASN A 225 -19.24 15.43 -18.80
C ASN A 225 -20.16 14.76 -19.83
N ASN A 226 -20.64 13.54 -19.60
CA ASN A 226 -21.55 12.83 -20.51
C ASN A 226 -22.96 12.76 -19.93
N GLU A 227 -23.97 12.88 -20.80
CA GLU A 227 -25.39 12.77 -20.43
C GLU A 227 -25.81 11.31 -20.18
N ASP A 228 -25.10 10.35 -20.79
CA ASP A 228 -25.29 8.91 -20.55
C ASP A 228 -24.62 8.51 -19.23
N GLY A 229 -25.40 8.49 -18.15
CA GLY A 229 -24.94 8.08 -16.81
C GLY A 229 -24.07 6.81 -16.85
N GLY A 230 -22.79 7.00 -16.56
CA GLY A 230 -21.73 6.01 -16.62
C GLY A 230 -21.63 5.13 -15.38
N SER A 231 -20.55 4.34 -15.34
CA SER A 231 -20.30 3.39 -14.25
C SER A 231 -20.05 4.09 -12.91
N ILE A 232 -20.72 3.63 -11.85
CA ILE A 232 -20.55 4.13 -10.47
C ILE A 232 -19.07 4.13 -10.09
N THR A 233 -18.56 5.29 -9.67
CA THR A 233 -17.18 5.43 -9.16
C THR A 233 -17.20 5.67 -7.64
N PRO A 234 -16.11 5.36 -6.92
CA PRO A 234 -15.99 5.70 -5.49
C PRO A 234 -15.97 7.21 -5.20
N LEU A 235 -15.89 8.06 -6.23
CA LEU A 235 -15.84 9.52 -6.12
C LEU A 235 -17.19 10.18 -6.44
N ASP A 236 -18.21 9.40 -6.80
CA ASP A 236 -19.56 9.86 -7.13
C ASP A 236 -20.20 10.67 -5.98
N SER A 237 -19.85 10.34 -4.72
CA SER A 237 -20.35 11.06 -3.54
C SER A 237 -19.69 12.42 -3.27
N LEU A 238 -18.73 12.86 -4.09
CA LEU A 238 -17.98 14.11 -3.89
C LEU A 238 -18.56 15.27 -4.69
N ASN A 239 -18.59 16.46 -4.09
CA ASN A 239 -18.95 17.69 -4.81
C ASN A 239 -17.89 18.07 -5.86
N ASP A 240 -18.24 18.90 -6.85
CA ASP A 240 -17.30 19.35 -7.90
C ASP A 240 -16.06 20.06 -7.32
N GLU A 241 -16.24 20.89 -6.31
CA GLU A 241 -15.15 21.57 -5.60
C GLU A 241 -14.20 20.56 -4.93
N GLN A 242 -14.74 19.52 -4.30
CA GLN A 242 -13.95 18.48 -3.65
C GLN A 242 -13.20 17.62 -4.68
N LEU A 243 -13.83 17.32 -5.81
CA LEU A 243 -13.22 16.59 -6.91
C LEU A 243 -12.04 17.38 -7.51
N PHE A 244 -12.22 18.69 -7.73
CA PHE A 244 -11.17 19.58 -8.19
C PHE A 244 -9.98 19.61 -7.21
N HIS A 245 -10.24 19.75 -5.91
CA HIS A 245 -9.19 19.69 -4.90
C HIS A 245 -8.44 18.36 -4.88
N VAL A 246 -9.14 17.22 -5.03
CA VAL A 246 -8.49 15.91 -5.10
C VAL A 246 -7.60 15.81 -6.34
N LYS A 247 -8.08 16.28 -7.51
CA LYS A 247 -7.29 16.31 -8.76
C LYS A 247 -6.01 17.11 -8.60
N GLU A 248 -6.13 18.37 -8.17
CA GLU A 248 -5.01 19.29 -7.99
C GLU A 248 -3.99 18.72 -6.98
N LYS A 249 -4.46 18.25 -5.82
CA LYS A 249 -3.59 17.68 -4.79
C LYS A 249 -2.96 16.38 -5.23
N TYR A 250 -3.68 15.50 -5.92
CA TYR A 250 -3.14 14.22 -6.40
C TYR A 250 -2.02 14.46 -7.42
N GLU A 251 -2.23 15.31 -8.42
CA GLU A 251 -1.23 15.60 -9.45
C GLU A 251 0.02 16.25 -8.85
N LYS A 252 -0.17 17.19 -7.92
CA LYS A 252 0.94 17.87 -7.25
C LYS A 252 1.69 16.95 -6.27
N PHE A 253 0.98 16.20 -5.44
CA PHE A 253 1.57 15.46 -4.32
C PHE A 253 2.06 14.06 -4.68
N THR A 254 1.57 13.42 -5.74
CA THR A 254 1.94 12.02 -6.07
C THR A 254 3.46 11.82 -6.21
N SER A 255 4.17 12.75 -6.86
CA SER A 255 5.64 12.68 -6.98
C SER A 255 6.33 12.76 -5.61
N TYR A 256 5.88 13.68 -4.75
CA TYR A 256 6.43 13.82 -3.39
C TYR A 256 6.10 12.62 -2.50
N ILE A 257 4.90 12.04 -2.64
CA ILE A 257 4.48 10.83 -1.92
C ILE A 257 5.39 9.66 -2.29
N ARG A 258 5.71 9.49 -3.59
CA ARG A 258 6.62 8.44 -4.06
C ARG A 258 8.04 8.62 -3.50
N ILE A 259 8.57 9.83 -3.50
CA ILE A 259 9.89 10.14 -2.91
C ILE A 259 9.88 9.87 -1.40
N SER A 260 8.84 10.31 -0.71
CA SER A 260 8.65 10.09 0.73
C SER A 260 8.56 8.59 1.07
N PHE A 261 7.86 7.81 0.26
CA PHE A 261 7.78 6.35 0.40
C PHE A 261 9.14 5.66 0.20
N VAL A 262 9.93 6.11 -0.78
CA VAL A 262 11.31 5.61 -0.96
C VAL A 262 12.16 5.96 0.26
N ALA A 263 12.06 7.18 0.78
CA ALA A 263 12.78 7.60 1.99
C ALA A 263 12.39 6.75 3.22
N MET A 264 11.10 6.50 3.43
CA MET A 264 10.61 5.60 4.48
C MET A 264 11.14 4.18 4.33
N THR A 265 11.25 3.69 3.08
CA THR A 265 11.80 2.35 2.81
C THR A 265 13.29 2.28 3.16
N MET A 266 14.07 3.27 2.73
CA MET A 266 15.50 3.34 3.06
C MET A 266 15.72 3.41 4.58
N LEU A 267 14.86 4.17 5.27
CA LEU A 267 14.89 4.28 6.71
C LEU A 267 14.56 2.94 7.41
N ALA A 268 13.54 2.21 6.93
CA ALA A 268 13.21 0.88 7.44
C ALA A 268 14.35 -0.13 7.22
N VAL A 269 14.99 -0.12 6.05
CA VAL A 269 16.15 -0.97 5.77
C VAL A 269 17.32 -0.61 6.69
N LEU A 270 17.55 0.68 6.94
CA LEU A 270 18.56 1.13 7.90
C LEU A 270 18.25 0.62 9.31
N TRP A 271 16.98 0.63 9.74
CA TRP A 271 16.58 0.07 11.01
C TRP A 271 16.78 -1.44 11.10
N ASP A 272 16.50 -2.19 10.03
CA ASP A 272 16.77 -3.62 9.96
C ASP A 272 18.28 -3.92 10.11
N VAL A 273 19.14 -3.15 9.44
CA VAL A 273 20.61 -3.28 9.57
C VAL A 273 21.09 -2.93 10.98
N MET A 274 20.59 -1.84 11.56
CA MET A 274 20.98 -1.44 12.92
C MET A 274 20.44 -2.40 13.98
N LEU A 275 19.29 -3.04 13.73
CA LEU A 275 18.76 -4.08 14.60
C LEU A 275 19.67 -5.29 14.58
N MET A 276 20.12 -5.74 13.40
CA MET A 276 21.10 -6.82 13.28
C MET A 276 22.40 -6.51 14.03
N ALA A 277 22.94 -5.29 13.87
CA ALA A 277 24.12 -4.86 14.61
C ALA A 277 23.88 -4.86 16.14
N THR A 278 22.69 -4.46 16.59
CA THR A 278 22.31 -4.47 18.01
C THR A 278 22.25 -5.88 18.57
N ILE A 279 21.66 -6.82 17.81
CA ILE A 279 21.56 -8.22 18.17
C ILE A 279 22.95 -8.85 18.32
N ILE A 280 23.89 -8.50 17.45
CA ILE A 280 25.23 -9.09 17.45
C ILE A 280 26.14 -8.50 18.55
N TYR A 281 26.19 -7.17 18.73
CA TYR A 281 27.28 -6.54 19.48
C TYR A 281 26.91 -5.96 20.86
N PHE A 282 25.63 -5.78 21.18
CA PHE A 282 25.22 -4.98 22.33
C PHE A 282 24.15 -5.67 23.15
N HIS A 283 24.13 -5.52 24.49
CA HIS A 283 23.13 -6.11 25.41
C HIS A 283 23.13 -7.64 25.51
N SER A 284 22.58 -8.12 26.63
CA SER A 284 22.37 -9.56 26.85
C SER A 284 21.13 -10.06 26.09
N THR A 285 21.12 -11.33 25.69
CA THR A 285 19.95 -11.98 25.04
C THR A 285 18.59 -11.71 25.73
N PRO A 286 18.42 -11.87 27.06
CA PRO A 286 17.12 -11.64 27.70
C PRO A 286 16.67 -10.17 27.64
N GLU A 287 17.60 -9.21 27.73
CA GLU A 287 17.28 -7.77 27.64
C GLU A 287 16.73 -7.39 26.26
N LYS A 288 17.29 -7.95 25.20
CA LYS A 288 16.84 -7.75 23.81
C LYS A 288 15.49 -8.40 23.57
N PHE A 289 15.31 -9.63 24.07
CA PHE A 289 14.08 -10.38 23.87
C PHE A 289 12.88 -9.69 24.52
N VAL A 290 13.01 -9.25 25.78
CA VAL A 290 11.95 -8.49 26.47
C VAL A 290 11.62 -7.20 25.72
N ALA A 291 12.63 -6.45 25.27
CA ALA A 291 12.44 -5.24 24.46
C ALA A 291 11.67 -5.51 23.16
N SER A 292 12.00 -6.59 22.46
CA SER A 292 11.32 -7.02 21.24
C SER A 292 9.85 -7.37 21.49
N VAL A 293 9.56 -8.15 22.54
CA VAL A 293 8.18 -8.52 22.88
C VAL A 293 7.34 -7.28 23.22
N ILE A 294 7.87 -6.35 24.02
CA ILE A 294 7.17 -5.11 24.37
C ILE A 294 6.88 -4.27 23.12
N SER A 295 7.85 -4.18 22.19
CA SER A 295 7.68 -3.45 20.92
C SER A 295 6.52 -4.02 20.09
N VAL A 296 6.46 -5.34 19.96
CA VAL A 296 5.40 -6.05 19.21
C VAL A 296 4.04 -5.89 19.89
N LEU A 297 3.98 -6.04 21.22
CA LEU A 297 2.74 -5.86 21.99
C LEU A 297 2.21 -4.44 21.86
N LEU A 298 3.09 -3.44 21.88
CA LEU A 298 2.73 -2.05 21.74
C LEU A 298 2.16 -1.74 20.35
N TRP A 299 2.83 -2.23 19.30
CA TRP A 299 2.33 -2.13 17.94
C TRP A 299 0.96 -2.83 17.78
N PHE A 300 0.82 -4.04 18.33
CA PHE A 300 -0.44 -4.77 18.27
C PHE A 300 -1.56 -4.00 18.98
N PHE A 301 -1.30 -3.51 20.19
CA PHE A 301 -2.25 -2.74 20.96
C PHE A 301 -2.69 -1.45 20.23
N THR A 302 -1.77 -0.72 19.61
CA THR A 302 -2.09 0.51 18.90
C THR A 302 -2.83 0.25 17.57
N TYR A 303 -2.22 -0.51 16.65
CA TYR A 303 -2.78 -0.68 15.30
C TYR A 303 -3.87 -1.75 15.21
N ARG A 304 -3.73 -2.88 15.92
CA ARG A 304 -4.68 -4.01 15.80
C ARG A 304 -5.83 -3.93 16.79
N PHE A 305 -5.64 -3.28 17.94
CA PHE A 305 -6.69 -3.09 18.92
C PHE A 305 -7.30 -1.70 18.84
N ILE A 306 -6.57 -0.63 19.14
CA ILE A 306 -7.12 0.74 19.21
C ILE A 306 -7.67 1.22 17.85
N PHE A 307 -6.84 1.24 16.81
CA PHE A 307 -7.24 1.82 15.52
C PHE A 307 -8.21 0.93 14.76
N ASN A 308 -7.99 -0.39 14.75
CA ASN A 308 -8.89 -1.33 14.08
C ASN A 308 -10.30 -1.38 14.71
N ARG A 309 -10.41 -1.25 16.03
CA ARG A 309 -11.72 -1.18 16.73
C ARG A 309 -12.28 0.25 16.77
N ARG A 310 -11.59 1.24 16.18
CA ARG A 310 -11.97 2.66 16.17
C ARG A 310 -12.30 3.24 17.56
N LEU A 311 -11.63 2.78 18.62
CA LEU A 311 -11.95 3.17 20.00
C LEU A 311 -11.85 4.69 20.24
N ILE A 312 -10.90 5.35 19.57
CA ILE A 312 -10.63 6.79 19.71
C ILE A 312 -11.21 7.57 18.51
N GLY A 313 -12.00 6.92 17.64
CA GLY A 313 -12.50 7.55 16.40
C GLY A 313 -11.41 7.95 15.41
N VAL A 314 -10.22 7.35 15.54
CA VAL A 314 -9.07 7.59 14.67
C VAL A 314 -9.18 6.67 13.43
N PRO A 315 -9.14 7.21 12.21
CA PRO A 315 -9.23 6.42 10.97
C PRO A 315 -7.97 5.56 10.77
N LEU A 316 -8.09 4.49 9.99
CA LEU A 316 -6.95 3.68 9.56
C LEU A 316 -6.13 4.40 8.45
N PRO A 317 -4.87 4.00 8.20
CA PRO A 317 -4.12 4.51 7.05
C PRO A 317 -4.88 4.22 5.74
N GLY A 318 -5.06 5.25 4.91
CA GLY A 318 -5.78 5.15 3.64
C GLY A 318 -7.31 5.25 3.71
N GLU A 319 -7.91 5.35 4.91
CA GLU A 319 -9.33 5.69 5.05
C GLU A 319 -9.53 7.20 4.91
N GLY A 320 -10.36 7.61 3.94
CA GLY A 320 -10.59 9.00 3.58
C GLY A 320 -12.05 9.37 3.39
N THR A 321 -12.29 10.51 2.72
CA THR A 321 -13.64 10.91 2.29
C THR A 321 -14.18 9.97 1.21
N PHE A 322 -13.29 9.40 0.40
CA PHE A 322 -13.60 8.38 -0.60
C PHE A 322 -12.72 7.15 -0.41
N ARG A 323 -13.20 5.99 -0.87
CA ARG A 323 -12.49 4.71 -0.74
C ARG A 323 -11.81 4.35 -2.07
N TYR A 324 -10.51 4.54 -2.15
CA TYR A 324 -9.70 4.12 -3.32
C TYR A 324 -9.10 2.71 -3.19
N MET A 325 -9.00 2.19 -1.96
CA MET A 325 -8.59 0.80 -1.72
C MET A 325 -9.79 -0.12 -1.90
N ASN A 326 -9.92 -0.69 -3.09
CA ASN A 326 -10.89 -1.73 -3.39
C ASN A 326 -10.23 -3.12 -3.25
N PRO A 327 -10.70 -4.01 -2.35
CA PRO A 327 -10.08 -5.30 -2.08
C PRO A 327 -9.99 -6.22 -3.32
N ASN A 328 -10.83 -6.00 -4.33
CA ASN A 328 -10.87 -6.82 -5.55
C ASN A 328 -10.03 -6.27 -6.72
N GLN A 329 -9.53 -5.03 -6.60
CA GLN A 329 -8.81 -4.31 -7.66
C GLN A 329 -7.32 -4.67 -7.86
N PRO A 330 -6.54 -5.17 -6.86
CA PRO A 330 -5.15 -5.56 -7.13
C PRO A 330 -5.07 -6.74 -8.13
N LEU A 331 -6.08 -7.61 -8.16
CA LEU A 331 -6.16 -8.70 -9.15
C LEU A 331 -6.60 -8.20 -10.52
N GLN A 332 -7.60 -7.32 -10.60
CA GLN A 332 -8.10 -6.79 -11.88
C GLN A 332 -7.09 -5.91 -12.62
N THR A 333 -6.32 -5.07 -11.93
CA THR A 333 -5.30 -4.23 -12.58
C THR A 333 -4.11 -5.05 -13.08
N LEU A 334 -3.69 -6.09 -12.34
CA LEU A 334 -2.71 -7.07 -12.81
C LEU A 334 -3.24 -7.92 -13.97
N GLN A 335 -4.51 -8.34 -13.93
CA GLN A 335 -5.16 -9.08 -15.00
C GLN A 335 -5.33 -8.23 -16.27
N MET A 336 -5.73 -6.95 -16.16
CA MET A 336 -5.84 -6.03 -17.29
C MET A 336 -4.48 -5.70 -17.92
N ARG A 337 -3.42 -5.50 -17.10
CA ARG A 337 -2.04 -5.35 -17.61
C ARG A 337 -1.51 -6.63 -18.25
N ARG A 338 -1.89 -7.81 -17.74
CA ARG A 338 -1.55 -9.10 -18.37
C ARG A 338 -2.34 -9.32 -19.65
N SER A 339 -3.61 -8.94 -19.74
CA SER A 339 -4.41 -9.10 -20.95
C SER A 339 -4.03 -8.13 -22.06
N SER A 340 -3.45 -6.97 -21.73
CA SER A 340 -2.90 -6.04 -22.72
C SER A 340 -1.51 -6.47 -23.24
N LEU A 341 -0.75 -7.24 -22.47
CA LEU A 341 0.56 -7.81 -22.88
C LEU A 341 0.44 -9.23 -23.44
N ILE A 342 -0.60 -9.96 -23.06
CA ILE A 342 -0.93 -11.31 -23.48
C ILE A 342 -2.36 -11.24 -23.99
N ALA A 343 -2.53 -10.71 -25.20
CA ALA A 343 -3.68 -11.08 -25.99
C ALA A 343 -3.63 -12.61 -26.10
N LYS A 344 -4.50 -13.29 -25.36
CA LYS A 344 -4.65 -14.73 -25.39
C LYS A 344 -4.98 -15.06 -26.85
N SER A 345 -4.01 -15.65 -27.55
CA SER A 345 -4.16 -16.20 -28.89
C SER A 345 -5.11 -17.39 -28.78
N GLU A 346 -6.42 -17.10 -28.69
CA GLU A 346 -7.41 -18.02 -29.20
C GLU A 346 -7.37 -17.83 -30.72
N LYS A 347 -6.96 -18.90 -31.40
CA LYS A 347 -6.51 -18.95 -32.79
C LYS A 347 -7.66 -18.58 -33.75
N ILE A 348 -8.01 -17.31 -33.84
CA ILE A 348 -8.80 -16.79 -34.96
C ILE A 348 -7.78 -16.48 -36.06
N SER A 349 -7.81 -17.26 -37.13
CA SER A 349 -6.93 -17.06 -38.28
C SER A 349 -7.17 -15.65 -38.83
N THR A 350 -6.15 -14.82 -38.75
CA THR A 350 -6.14 -13.43 -39.21
C THR A 350 -5.20 -13.32 -40.42
N PHE A 351 -5.63 -12.64 -41.48
CA PHE A 351 -4.76 -12.25 -42.59
C PHE A 351 -4.58 -10.74 -42.54
N MET A 352 -3.31 -10.28 -42.43
CA MET A 352 -2.96 -8.87 -42.17
C MET A 352 -3.75 -8.23 -41.00
N GLY A 353 -3.98 -8.98 -39.92
CA GLY A 353 -4.65 -8.47 -38.71
C GLY A 353 -6.18 -8.38 -38.78
N MET A 354 -6.83 -8.80 -39.87
CA MET A 354 -8.28 -8.95 -39.92
C MET A 354 -8.71 -10.41 -39.70
N PRO A 355 -9.67 -10.69 -38.80
CA PRO A 355 -10.18 -12.04 -38.59
C PRO A 355 -10.95 -12.50 -39.83
N LEU A 356 -10.63 -13.69 -40.36
CA LEU A 356 -11.17 -14.22 -41.61
C LEU A 356 -12.64 -14.68 -41.52
N SER A 357 -13.33 -14.43 -40.41
CA SER A 357 -14.74 -14.80 -40.25
C SER A 357 -15.49 -13.76 -39.42
N PRO A 358 -16.67 -13.28 -39.88
CA PRO A 358 -17.51 -12.40 -39.07
C PRO A 358 -18.08 -13.20 -37.88
N PRO A 359 -18.25 -12.57 -36.70
CA PRO A 359 -18.91 -13.22 -35.58
C PRO A 359 -20.35 -13.55 -35.98
N LYS A 360 -20.74 -14.81 -35.82
CA LYS A 360 -22.15 -15.23 -35.94
C LYS A 360 -22.93 -14.51 -34.84
N PHE A 361 -23.68 -13.48 -35.19
CA PHE A 361 -24.76 -12.97 -34.35
C PHE A 361 -26.00 -13.82 -34.67
N GLY A 362 -26.43 -14.64 -33.72
CA GLY A 362 -27.55 -15.57 -33.90
C GLY A 362 -28.20 -15.92 -32.58
N SER A 363 -29.26 -15.16 -32.25
CA SER A 363 -30.51 -15.60 -31.64
C SER A 363 -30.53 -16.84 -30.75
N SER A 364 -30.69 -16.64 -29.44
CA SER A 364 -31.56 -17.47 -28.59
C SER A 364 -31.84 -16.73 -27.27
N THR A 365 -32.66 -15.68 -27.34
CA THR A 365 -33.55 -15.35 -26.23
C THR A 365 -34.73 -16.33 -26.28
N ALA A 366 -35.15 -16.78 -25.10
CA ALA A 366 -36.28 -17.69 -24.82
C ALA A 366 -35.96 -19.19 -24.88
N GLU A 367 -35.26 -19.71 -23.87
CA GLU A 367 -35.51 -21.03 -23.27
C GLU A 367 -34.60 -21.27 -22.03
N GLU A 368 -34.72 -20.43 -21.00
CA GLU A 368 -34.06 -20.73 -19.71
C GLU A 368 -34.80 -20.15 -18.49
N SER A 369 -36.12 -19.95 -18.62
CA SER A 369 -37.02 -19.56 -17.53
C SER A 369 -38.07 -20.63 -17.16
N LEU A 370 -37.94 -21.86 -17.69
CA LEU A 370 -38.86 -22.98 -17.40
C LEU A 370 -38.23 -24.18 -16.68
N THR A 371 -36.92 -24.17 -16.39
CA THR A 371 -36.22 -25.29 -15.75
C THR A 371 -35.90 -25.11 -14.27
N THR A 372 -36.33 -24.01 -13.65
CA THR A 372 -36.22 -23.78 -12.19
C THR A 372 -37.54 -23.99 -11.43
N ARG A 373 -38.65 -24.30 -12.10
CA ARG A 373 -39.94 -24.63 -11.45
C ARG A 373 -40.23 -26.12 -11.30
N SER A 374 -39.38 -27.02 -11.79
CA SER A 374 -39.58 -28.48 -11.69
C SER A 374 -38.65 -29.19 -10.69
N VAL A 375 -37.80 -28.44 -9.97
CA VAL A 375 -36.87 -29.00 -8.97
C VAL A 375 -37.34 -28.78 -7.52
N GLU A 376 -38.29 -27.87 -7.27
CA GLU A 376 -38.86 -27.64 -5.93
C GLU A 376 -40.02 -28.59 -5.53
N GLU A 377 -40.52 -29.43 -6.45
CA GLU A 377 -41.67 -30.32 -6.17
C GLU A 377 -41.28 -31.81 -5.94
N ARG A 378 -39.97 -32.11 -5.79
CA ARG A 378 -39.48 -33.48 -5.50
C ARG A 378 -38.71 -33.65 -4.19
N VAL A 379 -38.75 -32.66 -3.29
CA VAL A 379 -38.18 -32.78 -1.92
C VAL A 379 -39.26 -32.71 -0.83
N ALA A 380 -40.54 -32.73 -1.23
CA ALA A 380 -41.68 -32.94 -0.32
C ALA A 380 -42.38 -34.27 -0.62
N ARG A 381 -41.66 -35.38 -0.42
CA ARG A 381 -42.20 -36.71 -0.08
C ARG A 381 -41.22 -37.46 0.80
#